data_AF-A0A1Y6LPF7-F1
#
_entry.id   AF-A0A1Y6LPF7-F1
#
_cell.length_a   1.000
_cell.length_b   1.000
_cell.length_c   1.000
_cell.angle_alpha   90.00
_cell.angle_beta   90.00
_cell.angle_gamma   90.00
#
_symmetry.space_group_name_H-M   'P 1'
#
loop_
_entity.id
_entity.type
_entity.pdbx_description
1 polymer ?
#
loop_
_entity_poly.entity_id
_entity_poly.type
_entity_poly.pdbx_seq_one_letter_code
_entity_poly.pdbx_strand_id
1 'polypeptide(L)'
;MTSENPIVFYDIASDAPRRTFAPNPWKTRFALNFKGVPYRTEWTHMPNITSVREKLGVPANRTLPDGTPYHTLPVIHDVARGEVIGDTFEIALYLDRAFPDSPSLFRPSTTGLTAALNQHIDGLFTKHVGLCSTMPFDPSVKDECMAIFAKRAGVKSLEDVKMTPKQREAMFVSFEAALGELAKVYRHEGGTTDYVWRQGGTDLAQKQRSGRQGAAMFLDGEGPAYGDFVVGAWLKMMEASMATEDWTRVKGFQGGFWGRVVDALSPWTEIK
;
A
#
# COMPACT_ATOMS: atom_id res chain seq x y z
N MET A 1 -6.91 3.48 31.65
CA MET A 1 -5.50 3.07 31.76
C MET A 1 -5.10 2.52 30.40
N THR A 2 -4.12 3.12 29.71
CA THR A 2 -3.23 2.50 28.69
C THR A 2 -2.44 3.58 27.93
N SER A 3 -1.64 4.40 28.63
CA SER A 3 -0.61 5.25 28.01
C SER A 3 0.81 4.79 28.32
N GLU A 4 0.98 3.80 29.21
CA GLU A 4 2.31 3.46 29.72
C GLU A 4 3.11 2.54 28.78
N ASN A 5 2.47 1.79 27.87
CA ASN A 5 3.14 0.88 26.93
C ASN A 5 2.51 0.93 25.52
N PRO A 6 2.74 1.98 24.71
CA PRO A 6 2.24 2.05 23.35
C PRO A 6 2.89 0.97 22.46
N ILE A 7 2.15 0.49 21.45
CA ILE A 7 2.70 -0.41 20.43
C ILE A 7 3.96 0.21 19.81
N VAL A 8 5.03 -0.58 19.68
CA VAL A 8 6.20 -0.18 18.90
C VAL A 8 5.92 -0.49 17.44
N PHE A 9 5.94 0.50 16.57
CA PHE A 9 5.78 0.32 15.13
C PHE A 9 7.11 0.56 14.41
N TYR A 10 7.73 -0.48 13.87
CA TYR A 10 8.99 -0.38 13.14
C TYR A 10 8.72 0.00 11.68
N ASP A 11 9.13 1.21 11.29
CA ASP A 11 8.96 1.81 9.96
C ASP A 11 10.34 2.13 9.34
N ILE A 12 10.37 2.36 8.03
CA ILE A 12 11.58 2.67 7.28
C ILE A 12 11.86 4.18 7.35
N ALA A 13 13.05 4.55 7.80
CA ALA A 13 13.47 5.94 7.89
C ALA A 13 13.60 6.59 6.50
N SER A 14 12.80 7.62 6.22
CA SER A 14 13.01 8.55 5.11
C SER A 14 14.05 9.60 5.45
N ASP A 15 14.47 10.44 4.51
CA ASP A 15 15.13 11.72 4.82
C ASP A 15 14.29 12.60 5.75
N ALA A 16 14.91 13.60 6.37
CA ALA A 16 14.25 14.57 7.23
C ALA A 16 13.34 15.54 6.42
N PRO A 17 12.16 15.92 6.94
CA PRO A 17 11.51 15.39 8.14
C PRO A 17 11.03 13.94 7.92
N ARG A 18 11.16 13.11 8.97
CA ARG A 18 10.81 11.68 8.88
C ARG A 18 9.35 11.51 8.48
N ARG A 19 9.11 10.64 7.49
CA ARG A 19 7.79 10.30 6.96
C ARG A 19 7.74 8.85 6.50
N THR A 20 6.55 8.27 6.53
CA THR A 20 6.31 6.98 5.88
C THR A 20 6.24 7.16 4.38
N PHE A 21 6.94 6.30 3.64
CA PHE A 21 6.99 6.36 2.17
C PHE A 21 6.89 4.98 1.51
N ALA A 22 7.00 3.89 2.26
CA ALA A 22 6.91 2.54 1.74
C ALA A 22 5.48 1.99 1.90
N PRO A 23 4.99 1.16 0.96
CA PRO A 23 3.59 0.74 0.96
C PRO A 23 3.28 -0.15 2.17
N ASN A 24 4.13 -1.13 2.49
CA ASN A 24 3.84 -2.03 3.61
C ASN A 24 3.76 -1.29 4.96
N PRO A 25 4.70 -0.42 5.33
CA PRO A 25 4.53 0.39 6.54
C PRO A 25 3.30 1.32 6.51
N TRP A 26 2.95 1.90 5.35
CA TRP A 26 1.71 2.66 5.22
C TRP A 26 0.46 1.85 5.58
N LYS A 27 0.37 0.57 5.16
CA LYS A 27 -0.76 -0.30 5.52
C LYS A 27 -0.93 -0.42 7.04
N THR A 28 0.18 -0.65 7.76
CA THR A 28 0.16 -0.75 9.21
C THR A 28 -0.10 0.59 9.89
N ARG A 29 0.48 1.69 9.41
CA ARG A 29 0.20 3.03 9.96
C ARG A 29 -1.28 3.39 9.83
N PHE A 30 -1.88 3.16 8.65
CA PHE A 30 -3.31 3.34 8.45
C PHE A 30 -4.12 2.49 9.43
N ALA A 31 -3.78 1.21 9.58
CA ALA A 31 -4.48 0.33 10.50
C ALA A 31 -4.38 0.80 11.96
N LEU A 32 -3.20 1.20 12.42
CA LEU A 32 -2.98 1.71 13.79
C LEU A 32 -3.77 3.01 14.02
N ASN A 33 -3.70 3.96 13.08
CA ASN A 33 -4.43 5.23 13.17
C ASN A 33 -5.95 5.01 13.13
N PHE A 34 -6.45 4.13 12.27
CA PHE A 34 -7.87 3.81 12.15
C PHE A 34 -8.43 3.14 13.40
N LYS A 35 -7.67 2.21 14.00
CA LYS A 35 -8.03 1.62 15.29
C LYS A 35 -7.90 2.60 16.46
N GLY A 36 -7.25 3.76 16.26
CA GLY A 36 -7.03 4.72 17.33
C GLY A 36 -6.13 4.17 18.45
N VAL A 37 -5.32 3.16 18.16
CA VAL A 37 -4.46 2.55 19.19
C VAL A 37 -3.22 3.41 19.44
N PRO A 38 -2.78 3.59 20.70
CA PRO A 38 -1.53 4.27 20.99
C PRO A 38 -0.32 3.50 20.44
N TYR A 39 0.49 4.17 19.64
CA TYR A 39 1.76 3.63 19.14
C TYR A 39 2.80 4.73 19.04
N ARG A 40 4.07 4.33 18.94
CA ARG A 40 5.18 5.20 18.52
C ARG A 40 5.91 4.56 17.34
N THR A 41 6.46 5.37 16.45
CA THR A 41 7.28 4.86 15.36
C THR A 41 8.74 4.70 15.78
N GLU A 42 9.29 3.50 15.62
CA GLU A 42 10.73 3.26 15.65
C GLU A 42 11.27 3.27 14.21
N TRP A 43 12.06 4.29 13.88
CA TRP A 43 12.58 4.47 12.52
C TRP A 43 13.85 3.66 12.28
N THR A 44 13.81 2.82 11.24
CA THR A 44 14.91 1.92 10.86
C THR A 44 15.42 2.27 9.46
N HIS A 45 16.73 2.50 9.32
CA HIS A 45 17.33 2.62 7.99
C HIS A 45 17.25 1.30 7.22
N MET A 46 16.99 1.35 5.92
CA MET A 46 16.74 0.15 5.11
C MET A 46 17.85 -0.92 5.21
N PRO A 47 19.16 -0.57 5.25
CA PRO A 47 20.23 -1.55 5.46
C PRO A 47 20.13 -2.33 6.79
N ASN A 48 19.47 -1.77 7.80
CA ASN A 48 19.38 -2.34 9.14
C ASN A 48 18.13 -3.22 9.35
N ILE A 49 17.23 -3.34 8.36
CA ILE A 49 15.96 -4.07 8.50
C ILE A 49 16.18 -5.54 8.91
N THR A 50 17.17 -6.21 8.31
CA THR A 50 17.51 -7.60 8.66
C THR A 50 17.91 -7.71 10.13
N SER A 51 18.84 -6.86 10.59
CA SER A 51 19.30 -6.88 11.98
C SER A 51 18.16 -6.60 12.97
N VAL A 52 17.26 -5.67 12.65
CA VAL A 52 16.08 -5.38 13.49
C VAL A 52 15.16 -6.59 13.60
N ARG A 53 14.83 -7.25 12.48
CA ARG A 53 13.97 -8.44 12.49
C ARG A 53 14.60 -9.61 13.25
N GLU A 54 15.88 -9.86 13.04
CA GLU A 54 16.63 -10.91 13.76
C GLU A 54 16.66 -10.65 15.27
N LYS A 55 16.93 -9.40 15.69
CA LYS A 55 16.91 -9.00 17.11
C LYS A 55 15.53 -9.21 17.76
N LEU A 56 14.46 -9.01 16.98
CA LEU A 56 13.08 -9.21 17.42
C LEU A 56 12.62 -10.67 17.31
N GLY A 57 13.45 -11.57 16.79
CA GLY A 57 13.08 -12.98 16.58
C GLY A 57 12.03 -13.18 15.48
N VAL A 58 11.87 -12.22 14.56
CA VAL A 58 10.85 -12.26 13.51
C VAL A 58 11.48 -12.72 12.19
N PRO A 59 11.09 -13.90 11.65
CA PRO A 59 11.69 -14.41 10.41
C PRO A 59 11.35 -13.52 9.20
N ALA A 60 12.11 -13.68 8.12
CA ALA A 60 11.78 -13.10 6.81
C ALA A 60 10.41 -13.61 6.33
N ASN A 61 9.61 -12.69 5.77
CA ASN A 61 8.29 -12.99 5.20
C ASN A 61 8.27 -12.96 3.67
N ARG A 62 9.42 -12.81 3.02
CA ARG A 62 9.57 -12.81 1.56
C ARG A 62 10.86 -13.53 1.15
N THR A 63 10.93 -13.89 -0.13
CA THR A 63 12.13 -14.42 -0.78
C THR A 63 12.45 -13.61 -2.04
N LEU A 64 13.74 -13.52 -2.35
CA LEU A 64 14.22 -13.02 -3.65
C LEU A 64 13.99 -14.08 -4.75
N PRO A 65 14.14 -13.74 -6.05
CA PRO A 65 14.02 -14.71 -7.14
C PRO A 65 14.97 -15.91 -7.03
N ASP A 66 16.11 -15.75 -6.36
CA ASP A 66 17.10 -16.81 -6.10
C ASP A 66 16.78 -17.66 -4.86
N GLY A 67 15.66 -17.39 -4.18
CA GLY A 67 15.22 -18.08 -2.96
C GLY A 67 15.78 -17.51 -1.66
N THR A 68 16.69 -16.53 -1.71
CA THR A 68 17.27 -15.91 -0.51
C THR A 68 16.18 -15.27 0.36
N PRO A 69 16.11 -15.55 1.67
CA PRO A 69 15.18 -14.88 2.58
C PRO A 69 15.38 -13.36 2.59
N TYR A 70 14.28 -12.63 2.55
CA TYR A 70 14.27 -11.18 2.46
C TYR A 70 13.41 -10.56 3.56
N HIS A 71 14.08 -9.90 4.50
CA HIS A 71 13.46 -9.20 5.62
C HIS A 71 12.84 -7.88 5.17
N THR A 72 11.60 -7.62 5.61
CA THR A 72 10.86 -6.40 5.27
C THR A 72 10.36 -5.67 6.51
N LEU A 73 10.00 -4.41 6.39
CA LEU A 73 9.17 -3.73 7.38
C LEU A 73 7.76 -3.57 6.80
N PRO A 74 6.72 -3.53 7.67
CA PRO A 74 6.79 -3.27 9.09
C PRO A 74 6.90 -4.50 10.00
N VAL A 75 7.24 -4.23 11.25
CA VAL A 75 7.02 -5.09 12.41
C VAL A 75 6.29 -4.26 13.46
N ILE A 76 5.39 -4.87 14.22
CA ILE A 76 4.89 -4.29 15.46
C ILE A 76 5.33 -5.12 16.66
N HIS A 77 5.49 -4.45 17.80
CA HIS A 77 5.63 -5.09 19.10
C HIS A 77 4.60 -4.48 20.06
N ASP A 78 3.56 -5.25 20.39
CA ASP A 78 2.64 -4.91 21.48
C ASP A 78 3.23 -5.45 22.78
N VAL A 79 3.97 -4.59 23.47
CA VAL A 79 4.64 -4.89 24.73
C VAL A 79 3.63 -5.31 25.81
N ALA A 80 2.42 -4.73 25.80
CA ALA A 80 1.41 -5.03 26.80
C ALA A 80 0.86 -6.46 26.68
N ARG A 81 0.88 -7.03 25.46
CA ARG A 81 0.43 -8.39 25.18
C ARG A 81 1.56 -9.38 24.92
N GLY A 82 2.81 -8.91 24.81
CA GLY A 82 3.97 -9.74 24.51
C GLY A 82 4.00 -10.27 23.06
N GLU A 83 3.38 -9.53 22.13
CA GLU A 83 3.19 -9.96 20.74
C GLU A 83 4.13 -9.23 19.79
N VAL A 84 4.79 -9.97 18.89
CA VAL A 84 5.69 -9.41 17.87
C VAL A 84 5.31 -9.97 16.50
N ILE A 85 4.88 -9.10 15.58
CA ILE A 85 4.25 -9.52 14.32
C ILE A 85 4.87 -8.74 13.16
N GLY A 86 5.30 -9.44 12.11
CA GLY A 86 6.09 -8.88 11.01
C GLY A 86 5.48 -9.01 9.61
N ASP A 87 4.17 -9.13 9.50
CA ASP A 87 3.43 -9.13 8.25
C ASP A 87 2.24 -8.18 8.33
N THR A 88 2.02 -7.34 7.31
CA THR A 88 0.99 -6.29 7.37
C THR A 88 -0.43 -6.84 7.49
N PHE A 89 -0.71 -7.98 6.85
CA PHE A 89 -2.05 -8.59 6.89
C PHE A 89 -2.29 -9.23 8.26
N GLU A 90 -1.29 -9.96 8.77
CA GLU A 90 -1.34 -10.53 10.12
C GLU A 90 -1.41 -9.46 11.21
N ILE A 91 -0.70 -8.34 11.03
CA ILE A 91 -0.80 -7.16 11.90
C ILE A 91 -2.23 -6.64 11.92
N ALA A 92 -2.87 -6.46 10.75
CA ALA A 92 -4.24 -5.97 10.69
C ALA A 92 -5.22 -6.94 11.36
N LEU A 93 -5.09 -8.25 11.12
CA LEU A 93 -5.90 -9.28 11.78
C LEU A 93 -5.72 -9.28 13.29
N TYR A 94 -4.48 -9.13 13.75
CA TYR A 94 -4.15 -9.02 15.16
C TYR A 94 -4.79 -7.78 15.78
N LEU A 95 -4.63 -6.61 15.17
CA LEU A 95 -5.20 -5.36 15.66
C LEU A 95 -6.72 -5.45 15.76
N ASP A 96 -7.37 -6.12 14.80
CA ASP A 96 -8.83 -6.28 14.83
C ASP A 96 -9.31 -7.19 15.97
N ARG A 97 -8.55 -8.25 16.29
CA ARG A 97 -8.84 -9.15 17.42
C ARG A 97 -8.48 -8.55 18.78
N ALA A 98 -7.33 -7.88 18.88
CA ALA A 98 -6.78 -7.39 20.13
C ALA A 98 -7.45 -6.10 20.63
N PHE A 99 -8.09 -5.35 19.73
CA PHE A 99 -8.78 -4.09 20.00
C PHE A 99 -10.22 -4.10 19.42
N PRO A 100 -11.12 -4.94 19.96
CA PRO A 100 -12.47 -5.12 19.41
C PRO A 100 -13.39 -3.90 19.61
N ASP A 101 -13.09 -3.03 20.59
CA ASP A 101 -13.87 -1.82 20.88
C ASP A 101 -13.60 -0.67 19.88
N SER A 102 -12.59 -0.82 19.02
CA SER A 102 -12.24 0.14 17.97
C SER A 102 -12.84 -0.27 16.63
N PRO A 103 -13.02 0.67 15.67
CA PRO A 103 -13.58 0.36 14.35
C PRO A 103 -12.96 -0.87 13.68
N SER A 104 -13.76 -1.73 13.05
CA SER A 104 -13.24 -2.98 12.49
C SER A 104 -12.50 -2.77 11.17
N LEU A 105 -11.31 -3.36 11.06
CA LEU A 105 -10.49 -3.34 9.84
C LEU A 105 -11.08 -4.26 8.76
N PHE A 106 -11.86 -5.27 9.12
CA PHE A 106 -12.41 -6.24 8.18
C PHE A 106 -13.93 -6.28 8.28
N ARG A 107 -14.61 -6.10 7.15
CA ARG A 107 -16.06 -6.28 7.11
C ARG A 107 -16.44 -7.73 7.43
N PRO A 108 -17.62 -7.99 8.00
CA PRO A 108 -18.04 -9.35 8.37
C PRO A 108 -17.89 -10.34 7.20
N SER A 109 -17.22 -11.46 7.47
CA SER A 109 -17.01 -12.56 6.50
C SER A 109 -16.25 -12.16 5.22
N THR A 110 -15.42 -11.12 5.25
CA THR A 110 -14.65 -10.66 4.07
C THR A 110 -13.15 -10.92 4.12
N THR A 111 -12.63 -11.57 5.18
CA THR A 111 -11.17 -11.74 5.36
C THR A 111 -10.49 -12.40 4.15
N GLY A 112 -11.05 -13.49 3.62
CA GLY A 112 -10.50 -14.16 2.43
C GLY A 112 -10.56 -13.29 1.16
N LEU A 113 -11.64 -12.54 0.97
CA LEU A 113 -11.79 -11.60 -0.15
C LEU A 113 -10.77 -10.45 -0.03
N THR A 114 -10.57 -9.94 1.19
CA THR A 114 -9.61 -8.87 1.47
C THR A 114 -8.17 -9.34 1.24
N ALA A 115 -7.84 -10.60 1.57
CA ALA A 115 -6.53 -11.19 1.27
C ALA A 115 -6.28 -11.26 -0.24
N ALA A 116 -7.28 -11.74 -1.01
CA ALA A 116 -7.20 -11.79 -2.47
C ALA A 116 -7.05 -10.40 -3.09
N LEU A 117 -7.81 -9.41 -2.59
CA LEU A 117 -7.68 -8.02 -2.98
C LEU A 117 -6.27 -7.49 -2.66
N ASN A 118 -5.75 -7.73 -1.44
CA ASN A 118 -4.40 -7.28 -1.08
C ASN A 118 -3.37 -7.79 -2.09
N GLN A 119 -3.40 -9.09 -2.41
CA GLN A 119 -2.49 -9.68 -3.38
C GLN A 119 -2.63 -9.06 -4.77
N HIS A 120 -3.88 -8.81 -5.21
CA HIS A 120 -4.15 -8.17 -6.49
C HIS A 120 -3.56 -6.75 -6.56
N ILE A 121 -3.81 -5.93 -5.52
CA ILE A 121 -3.30 -4.56 -5.43
C ILE A 121 -1.77 -4.55 -5.37
N ASP A 122 -1.16 -5.38 -4.52
CA ASP A 122 0.29 -5.50 -4.45
C ASP A 122 0.90 -5.84 -5.81
N GLY A 123 0.30 -6.79 -6.54
CA GLY A 123 0.73 -7.15 -7.89
C GLY A 123 0.53 -6.04 -8.92
N LEU A 124 -0.58 -5.31 -8.86
CA LEU A 124 -0.89 -4.20 -9.76
C LEU A 124 0.16 -3.10 -9.64
N PHE A 125 0.37 -2.58 -8.43
CA PHE A 125 1.28 -1.46 -8.22
C PHE A 125 2.75 -1.87 -8.37
N THR A 126 3.13 -3.09 -7.95
CA THR A 126 4.50 -3.61 -8.13
C THR A 126 4.95 -3.57 -9.60
N LYS A 127 4.05 -3.85 -10.55
CA LYS A 127 4.36 -3.79 -11.99
C LYS A 127 4.68 -2.37 -12.50
N HIS A 128 4.33 -1.34 -11.74
CA HIS A 128 4.45 0.07 -12.15
C HIS A 128 5.44 0.86 -11.28
N VAL A 129 6.15 0.22 -10.34
CA VAL A 129 7.15 0.91 -9.48
C VAL A 129 8.33 1.49 -10.26
N GLY A 130 8.52 1.11 -11.53
CA GLY A 130 9.48 1.76 -12.42
C GLY A 130 9.20 3.25 -12.66
N LEU A 131 7.99 3.72 -12.34
CA LEU A 131 7.65 5.14 -12.37
C LEU A 131 8.17 5.92 -11.15
N CYS A 132 8.52 5.23 -10.04
CA CYS A 132 9.04 5.83 -8.82
C CYS A 132 10.54 6.11 -8.92
N SER A 133 10.92 7.37 -9.12
CA SER A 133 12.32 7.79 -9.33
C SER A 133 12.91 8.65 -8.20
N THR A 134 12.09 9.10 -7.25
CA THR A 134 12.46 10.08 -6.22
C THR A 134 12.20 9.56 -4.81
N MET A 135 12.52 8.29 -4.56
CA MET A 135 12.40 7.69 -3.21
C MET A 135 13.16 8.54 -2.17
N PRO A 136 12.52 8.92 -1.05
CA PRO A 136 13.08 9.87 -0.09
C PRO A 136 13.99 9.16 0.92
N PHE A 137 15.01 8.45 0.45
CA PHE A 137 15.99 7.82 1.34
C PHE A 137 16.82 8.89 2.04
N ASP A 138 17.17 8.61 3.30
CA ASP A 138 18.16 9.40 4.02
C ASP A 138 19.48 9.44 3.22
N PRO A 139 20.03 10.64 2.93
CA PRO A 139 21.24 10.77 2.12
C PRO A 139 22.42 9.94 2.63
N SER A 140 22.53 9.73 3.95
CA SER A 140 23.62 8.98 4.57
C SER A 140 23.67 7.50 4.20
N VAL A 141 22.54 6.91 3.80
CA VAL A 141 22.42 5.49 3.44
C VAL A 141 21.85 5.27 2.03
N LYS A 142 21.78 6.34 1.23
CA LYS A 142 21.13 6.31 -0.09
C LYS A 142 21.79 5.29 -1.02
N ASP A 143 23.11 5.28 -1.10
CA ASP A 143 23.84 4.37 -2.00
C ASP A 143 23.64 2.89 -1.62
N GLU A 144 23.63 2.59 -0.32
CA GLU A 144 23.31 1.26 0.20
C GLU A 144 21.87 0.85 -0.13
N CYS A 145 20.91 1.77 0.02
CA CYS A 145 19.51 1.53 -0.37
C CYS A 145 19.43 1.19 -1.86
N MET A 146 20.10 1.97 -2.72
CA MET A 146 20.13 1.74 -4.17
C MET A 146 20.76 0.39 -4.52
N ALA A 147 21.84 -0.01 -3.85
CA ALA A 147 22.46 -1.32 -4.03
C ALA A 147 21.52 -2.47 -3.64
N ILE A 148 20.75 -2.31 -2.56
CA ILE A 148 19.71 -3.27 -2.15
C ILE A 148 18.65 -3.42 -3.25
N PHE A 149 18.18 -2.32 -3.85
CA PHE A 149 17.21 -2.39 -4.95
C PHE A 149 17.79 -3.01 -6.22
N ALA A 150 19.04 -2.70 -6.58
CA ALA A 150 19.71 -3.33 -7.71
C ALA A 150 19.77 -4.86 -7.53
N LYS A 151 20.18 -5.32 -6.34
CA LYS A 151 20.17 -6.75 -5.98
C LYS A 151 18.77 -7.37 -6.12
N ARG A 152 17.73 -6.69 -5.63
CA ARG A 152 16.33 -7.18 -5.74
C ARG A 152 15.86 -7.28 -7.19
N ALA A 153 16.26 -6.35 -8.03
CA ALA A 153 15.96 -6.35 -9.46
C ALA A 153 16.84 -7.35 -10.24
N GLY A 154 17.80 -8.01 -9.60
CA GLY A 154 18.72 -8.94 -10.26
C GLY A 154 19.71 -8.25 -11.20
N VAL A 155 19.99 -6.96 -10.99
CA VAL A 155 20.90 -6.15 -11.82
C VAL A 155 22.06 -5.60 -11.00
N LYS A 156 23.14 -5.20 -11.67
CA LYS A 156 24.32 -4.65 -11.00
C LYS A 156 24.10 -3.21 -10.58
N SER A 157 23.42 -2.44 -11.42
CA SER A 157 23.04 -1.06 -11.16
C SER A 157 21.59 -0.81 -11.56
N LEU A 158 20.88 0.05 -10.85
CA LEU A 158 19.57 0.53 -11.31
C LEU A 158 19.67 1.38 -12.58
N GLU A 159 20.87 1.82 -12.96
CA GLU A 159 21.08 2.45 -14.25
C GLU A 159 20.88 1.48 -15.43
N ASP A 160 21.12 0.18 -15.20
CA ASP A 160 20.96 -0.88 -16.21
C ASP A 160 19.48 -1.12 -16.57
N VAL A 161 18.54 -0.61 -15.77
CA VAL A 161 17.09 -0.75 -15.96
C VAL A 161 16.40 0.58 -16.25
N LYS A 162 17.16 1.61 -16.65
CA LYS A 162 16.58 2.89 -17.08
C LYS A 162 15.65 2.69 -18.27
N MET A 163 14.41 3.15 -18.13
CA MET A 163 13.43 3.13 -19.21
C MET A 163 13.72 4.23 -20.23
N THR A 164 13.59 3.90 -21.51
CA THR A 164 13.49 4.92 -22.57
C THR A 164 12.21 5.77 -22.37
N PRO A 165 12.15 7.00 -22.91
CA PRO A 165 10.94 7.83 -22.84
C PRO A 165 9.68 7.11 -23.35
N LYS A 166 9.81 6.32 -24.42
CA LYS A 166 8.71 5.53 -24.99
C LYS A 166 8.23 4.42 -24.03
N GLN A 167 9.16 3.70 -23.39
CA GLN A 167 8.81 2.66 -22.41
C GLN A 167 8.14 3.27 -21.17
N ARG A 168 8.66 4.42 -20.72
CA ARG A 168 8.08 5.15 -19.59
C ARG A 168 6.66 5.62 -19.89
N GLU A 169 6.42 6.19 -21.06
CA GLU A 169 5.07 6.59 -21.47
C GLU A 169 4.13 5.38 -21.58
N ALA A 170 4.60 4.28 -22.16
CA ALA A 170 3.82 3.04 -22.21
C ALA A 170 3.47 2.50 -20.80
N MET A 171 4.38 2.67 -19.82
CA MET A 171 4.10 2.31 -18.43
C MET A 171 3.03 3.20 -17.79
N PHE A 172 3.00 4.50 -18.11
CA PHE A 172 1.90 5.38 -17.67
C PHE A 172 0.56 4.98 -18.27
N VAL A 173 0.51 4.69 -19.58
CA VAL A 173 -0.71 4.22 -20.25
C VAL A 173 -1.21 2.91 -19.63
N SER A 174 -0.29 1.97 -19.38
CA SER A 174 -0.59 0.71 -18.69
C SER A 174 -1.12 0.97 -17.26
N PHE A 175 -0.51 1.90 -16.53
CA PHE A 175 -0.91 2.20 -15.17
C PHE A 175 -2.29 2.86 -15.11
N GLU A 176 -2.56 3.82 -15.99
CA GLU A 176 -3.86 4.46 -16.12
C GLU A 176 -4.97 3.46 -16.46
N ALA A 177 -4.69 2.51 -17.36
CA ALA A 177 -5.63 1.43 -17.70
C ALA A 177 -5.87 0.50 -16.51
N ALA A 178 -4.82 0.08 -15.79
CA ALA A 178 -4.92 -0.79 -14.62
C ALA A 178 -5.71 -0.12 -13.48
N LEU A 179 -5.45 1.17 -13.23
CA LEU A 179 -6.23 1.97 -12.30
C LEU A 179 -7.67 2.18 -12.82
N GLY A 180 -7.88 2.32 -14.13
CA GLY A 180 -9.22 2.33 -14.73
C GLY A 180 -10.06 1.10 -14.39
N GLU A 181 -9.45 -0.09 -14.46
CA GLU A 181 -10.08 -1.35 -14.03
C GLU A 181 -10.32 -1.39 -12.52
N LEU A 182 -9.35 -0.95 -11.71
CA LEU A 182 -9.53 -0.88 -10.26
C LEU A 182 -10.66 0.10 -9.87
N ALA A 183 -10.81 1.21 -10.59
CA ALA A 183 -11.89 2.17 -10.34
C ALA A 183 -13.28 1.57 -10.60
N LYS A 184 -13.40 0.52 -11.43
CA LYS A 184 -14.66 -0.21 -11.60
C LYS A 184 -15.04 -0.94 -10.32
N VAL A 185 -14.06 -1.47 -9.57
CA VAL A 185 -14.29 -2.12 -8.27
C VAL A 185 -14.98 -1.16 -7.30
N TYR A 186 -14.52 0.10 -7.21
CA TYR A 186 -15.13 1.17 -6.39
C TYR A 186 -16.52 1.61 -6.87
N ARG A 187 -16.87 1.33 -8.13
CA ARG A 187 -18.22 1.56 -8.68
C ARG A 187 -19.11 0.32 -8.62
N HIS A 188 -18.58 -0.79 -8.11
CA HIS A 188 -19.20 -2.11 -8.19
C HIS A 188 -19.60 -2.48 -9.63
N GLU A 189 -18.71 -2.14 -10.56
CA GLU A 189 -18.74 -2.47 -11.99
C GLU A 189 -17.68 -3.56 -12.25
N GLY A 190 -17.90 -4.47 -13.21
CA GLY A 190 -17.01 -5.63 -13.41
C GLY A 190 -17.72 -6.98 -13.51
N GLY A 191 -19.03 -7.00 -13.67
CA GLY A 191 -19.78 -8.22 -14.00
C GLY A 191 -19.42 -8.75 -15.40
N THR A 192 -19.90 -9.94 -15.75
CA THR A 192 -19.60 -10.62 -17.04
C THR A 192 -19.90 -9.78 -18.29
N THR A 193 -20.84 -8.83 -18.18
CA THR A 193 -21.16 -7.86 -19.24
C THR A 193 -20.03 -6.87 -19.54
N ASP A 194 -19.07 -6.71 -18.63
CA ASP A 194 -17.94 -5.79 -18.77
C ASP A 194 -16.66 -6.52 -19.21
N TYR A 195 -16.60 -7.85 -19.10
CA TYR A 195 -15.36 -8.62 -19.30
C TYR A 195 -15.29 -9.45 -20.58
N VAL A 196 -16.38 -9.63 -21.35
CA VAL A 196 -16.33 -10.54 -22.52
C VAL A 196 -17.07 -10.06 -23.77
N TRP A 197 -18.04 -9.16 -23.69
CA TRP A 197 -18.87 -8.80 -24.87
C TRP A 197 -19.16 -7.29 -24.99
N ARG A 198 -18.30 -6.59 -25.77
CA ARG A 198 -18.39 -5.18 -26.28
C ARG A 198 -18.70 -4.08 -25.24
N GLN A 199 -18.03 -2.93 -25.39
CA GLN A 199 -18.49 -1.68 -24.78
C GLN A 199 -19.96 -1.45 -25.14
N GLY A 200 -20.84 -1.60 -24.14
CA GLY A 200 -22.25 -1.27 -24.23
C GLY A 200 -23.21 -2.37 -23.79
N GLY A 201 -22.94 -3.67 -23.96
CA GLY A 201 -24.04 -4.66 -23.85
C GLY A 201 -25.24 -4.28 -24.74
N THR A 202 -26.43 -4.86 -24.52
CA THR A 202 -27.64 -4.38 -25.20
C THR A 202 -28.20 -3.14 -24.49
N ASP A 203 -28.92 -2.27 -25.19
CA ASP A 203 -29.62 -1.13 -24.58
C ASP A 203 -30.50 -1.56 -23.40
N LEU A 204 -31.03 -2.78 -23.43
CA LEU A 204 -31.80 -3.37 -22.33
C LEU A 204 -30.91 -3.70 -21.12
N ALA A 205 -29.73 -4.30 -21.34
CA ALA A 205 -28.75 -4.54 -20.29
C ALA A 205 -28.20 -3.23 -19.70
N GLN A 206 -28.07 -2.17 -20.50
CA GLN A 206 -27.71 -0.84 -20.00
C GLN A 206 -28.83 -0.22 -19.17
N LYS A 207 -30.09 -0.34 -19.60
CA LYS A 207 -31.25 0.18 -18.85
C LYS A 207 -31.46 -0.50 -17.49
N GLN A 208 -31.00 -1.74 -17.32
CA GLN A 208 -30.96 -2.43 -16.02
C GLN A 208 -29.88 -1.87 -15.07
N ARG A 209 -28.96 -1.01 -15.53
CA ARG A 209 -27.89 -0.41 -14.71
C ARG A 209 -28.36 0.82 -13.90
N SER A 210 -29.65 1.15 -13.93
CA SER A 210 -30.21 2.28 -13.18
C SER A 210 -30.12 2.06 -11.67
N GLY A 211 -29.75 3.10 -10.92
CA GLY A 211 -29.65 3.05 -9.46
C GLY A 211 -28.26 2.75 -8.87
N ARG A 212 -27.22 2.59 -9.70
CA ARG A 212 -25.84 2.55 -9.18
C ARG A 212 -25.43 3.94 -8.70
N GLN A 213 -25.06 4.04 -7.43
CA GLN A 213 -24.45 5.26 -6.91
C GLN A 213 -23.11 5.49 -7.64
N GLY A 214 -22.73 6.76 -7.84
CA GLY A 214 -21.41 7.10 -8.37
C GLY A 214 -20.30 6.50 -7.52
N ALA A 215 -19.07 6.43 -8.05
CA ALA A 215 -17.92 5.84 -7.36
C ALA A 215 -17.83 6.36 -5.91
N ALA A 216 -18.00 5.47 -4.93
CA ALA A 216 -17.72 5.78 -3.54
C ALA A 216 -16.21 6.02 -3.36
N MET A 217 -15.82 6.75 -2.32
CA MET A 217 -14.41 6.99 -2.02
C MET A 217 -13.73 5.79 -1.34
N PHE A 218 -14.53 4.82 -0.88
CA PHE A 218 -14.09 3.56 -0.30
C PHE A 218 -14.67 2.39 -1.08
N LEU A 219 -13.98 1.26 -1.06
CA LEU A 219 -14.31 0.05 -1.80
C LEU A 219 -15.68 -0.49 -1.40
N ASP A 220 -16.00 -0.46 -0.11
CA ASP A 220 -17.28 -0.90 0.42
C ASP A 220 -17.73 0.05 1.53
N GLY A 221 -19.00 0.45 1.57
CA GLY A 221 -19.61 1.20 2.70
C GLY A 221 -19.21 2.68 2.83
N GLU A 222 -19.64 3.31 3.94
CA GLU A 222 -19.47 4.78 4.16
C GLU A 222 -18.09 5.19 4.69
N GLY A 223 -17.29 4.24 5.19
CA GLY A 223 -15.95 4.47 5.75
C GLY A 223 -14.95 3.41 5.29
N PRO A 224 -13.63 3.63 5.47
CA PRO A 224 -12.62 2.70 4.96
C PRO A 224 -12.62 1.38 5.74
N ALA A 225 -12.14 0.34 5.07
CA ALA A 225 -11.68 -0.91 5.67
C ALA A 225 -10.23 -1.19 5.26
N TYR A 226 -9.66 -2.31 5.71
CA TYR A 226 -8.28 -2.67 5.41
C TYR A 226 -7.99 -2.72 3.90
N GLY A 227 -8.94 -3.16 3.08
CA GLY A 227 -8.82 -3.13 1.62
C GLY A 227 -8.52 -1.73 1.06
N ASP A 228 -9.18 -0.70 1.59
CA ASP A 228 -8.93 0.70 1.22
C ASP A 228 -7.54 1.15 1.63
N PHE A 229 -7.09 0.72 2.81
CA PHE A 229 -5.74 1.02 3.29
C PHE A 229 -4.64 0.35 2.47
N VAL A 230 -4.89 -0.81 1.86
CA VAL A 230 -3.95 -1.41 0.91
C VAL A 230 -3.79 -0.52 -0.31
N VAL A 231 -4.90 -0.06 -0.91
CA VAL A 231 -4.87 0.83 -2.08
C VAL A 231 -4.22 2.16 -1.73
N GLY A 232 -4.67 2.78 -0.65
CA GLY A 232 -4.14 4.03 -0.13
C GLY A 232 -2.65 3.96 0.16
N ALA A 233 -2.16 2.87 0.76
CA ALA A 233 -0.75 2.70 1.07
C ALA A 233 0.15 2.72 -0.16
N TRP A 234 -0.29 2.10 -1.26
CA TRP A 234 0.43 2.17 -2.53
C TRP A 234 0.36 3.55 -3.16
N LEU A 235 -0.80 4.20 -3.16
CA LEU A 235 -0.92 5.57 -3.66
C LEU A 235 -0.04 6.55 -2.87
N LYS A 236 0.04 6.42 -1.53
CA LYS A 236 0.92 7.21 -0.68
C LYS A 236 2.41 6.94 -0.94
N MET A 237 2.78 5.71 -1.28
CA MET A 237 4.14 5.42 -1.74
C MET A 237 4.42 6.09 -3.08
N MET A 238 3.52 5.96 -4.06
CA MET A 238 3.66 6.61 -5.37
C MET A 238 3.81 8.13 -5.21
N GLU A 239 2.96 8.77 -4.40
CA GLU A 239 3.06 10.19 -4.04
C GLU A 239 4.42 10.57 -3.45
N ALA A 240 4.96 9.75 -2.55
CA ALA A 240 6.22 10.06 -1.89
C ALA A 240 7.45 9.85 -2.77
N SER A 241 7.33 9.13 -3.90
CA SER A 241 8.45 8.58 -4.66
C SER A 241 8.43 8.83 -6.16
N MET A 242 7.39 9.46 -6.69
CA MET A 242 7.32 9.95 -8.06
C MET A 242 7.77 11.42 -8.16
N ALA A 243 8.22 11.84 -9.34
CA ALA A 243 8.38 13.25 -9.61
C ALA A 243 7.02 13.97 -9.47
N THR A 244 7.04 15.27 -9.15
CA THR A 244 5.82 16.00 -8.80
C THR A 244 4.82 16.04 -9.98
N GLU A 245 5.33 16.20 -11.19
CA GLU A 245 4.58 16.16 -12.45
C GLU A 245 3.95 14.78 -12.72
N ASP A 246 4.66 13.70 -12.41
CA ASP A 246 4.17 12.33 -12.57
C ASP A 246 3.03 12.05 -11.59
N TRP A 247 3.21 12.42 -10.32
CA TRP A 247 2.16 12.26 -9.32
C TRP A 247 0.94 13.11 -9.66
N THR A 248 1.15 14.33 -10.16
CA THR A 248 0.06 15.19 -10.64
C THR A 248 -0.72 14.53 -11.78
N ARG A 249 -0.02 13.86 -12.72
CA ARG A 249 -0.66 13.06 -13.77
C ARG A 249 -1.49 11.91 -13.20
N VAL A 250 -0.93 11.11 -12.28
CA VAL A 250 -1.63 9.98 -11.66
C VAL A 250 -2.87 10.43 -10.89
N LYS A 251 -2.79 11.55 -10.15
CA LYS A 251 -3.96 12.14 -9.48
C LYS A 251 -5.07 12.51 -10.46
N GLY A 252 -4.73 12.92 -11.69
CA GLY A 252 -5.67 13.30 -12.74
C GLY A 252 -6.40 12.12 -13.40
N PHE A 253 -5.91 10.88 -13.24
CA PHE A 253 -6.52 9.70 -13.84
C PHE A 253 -7.98 9.49 -13.40
N GLN A 254 -8.78 8.95 -14.34
CA GLN A 254 -10.23 8.75 -14.18
C GLN A 254 -10.96 10.01 -13.65
N GLY A 255 -10.60 11.19 -14.14
CA GLY A 255 -11.25 12.45 -13.76
C GLY A 255 -10.97 12.86 -12.32
N GLY A 256 -9.74 12.68 -11.86
CA GLY A 256 -9.34 13.07 -10.51
C GLY A 256 -9.69 12.05 -9.42
N PHE A 257 -10.16 10.84 -9.80
CA PHE A 257 -10.67 9.87 -8.83
C PHE A 257 -9.63 9.45 -7.80
N TRP A 258 -8.42 9.13 -8.25
CA TRP A 258 -7.34 8.66 -7.38
C TRP A 258 -6.80 9.74 -6.44
N GLY A 259 -6.81 11.01 -6.88
CA GLY A 259 -6.55 12.14 -5.99
C GLY A 259 -7.55 12.19 -4.83
N ARG A 260 -8.85 12.07 -5.12
CA ARG A 260 -9.90 12.06 -4.10
C ARG A 260 -9.83 10.86 -3.15
N VAL A 261 -9.45 9.68 -3.64
CA VAL A 261 -9.21 8.50 -2.79
C VAL A 261 -8.08 8.76 -1.78
N VAL A 262 -6.98 9.40 -2.22
CA VAL A 262 -5.89 9.78 -1.31
C VAL A 262 -6.36 10.79 -0.28
N ASP A 263 -7.11 11.83 -0.70
CA ASP A 263 -7.63 12.86 0.19
C ASP A 263 -8.60 12.27 1.24
N ALA A 264 -9.46 11.34 0.84
CA ALA A 264 -10.41 10.66 1.73
C ALA A 264 -9.72 9.84 2.85
N LEU A 265 -8.48 9.40 2.63
CA LEU A 265 -7.69 8.66 3.62
C LEU A 265 -6.82 9.55 4.52
N SER A 266 -6.76 10.86 4.25
CA SER A 266 -5.96 11.83 5.03
C SER A 266 -6.21 11.80 6.56
N PRO A 267 -7.42 11.53 7.09
CA PRO A 267 -7.64 11.47 8.54
C PRO A 267 -6.80 10.39 9.25
N TRP A 268 -6.31 9.39 8.53
CA TRP A 268 -5.54 8.28 9.09
C TRP A 268 -4.06 8.31 8.68
N THR A 269 -3.55 9.48 8.29
CA THR A 269 -2.16 9.65 7.85
C THR A 269 -1.20 10.19 8.91
N GLU A 270 -1.69 10.43 10.13
CA GLU A 270 -0.90 10.97 11.24
C GLU A 270 0.39 10.18 11.49
N ILE A 271 1.50 10.91 11.69
CA ILE A 271 2.81 10.36 12.02
C ILE A 271 3.05 10.56 13.53
N LYS A 272 3.20 9.45 14.26
CA LYS A 272 3.46 9.39 15.71
C LYS A 272 4.80 8.78 16.03
#